data_AF-A0A2S9G467-F1
#
_entry.id   AF-A0A2S9G467-F1
#
_cell.length_a   1.000
_cell.length_b   1.000
_cell.length_c   1.000
_cell.angle_alpha   90.00
_cell.angle_beta   90.00
_cell.angle_gamma   90.00
#
_symmetry.space_group_name_H-M   'P 1'
#
loop_
_entity.id
_entity.type
_entity.pdbx_description
1 polymer ?
#
loop_
_entity_poly.entity_id
_entity_poly.type
_entity_poly.pdbx_seq_one_letter_code
_entity_poly.pdbx_strand_id
1 'polypeptide(L)'
;LGLGLEIRPLRGNLDTRLNRVSSGDLDAVVVARAGLARIGRLDAVTETLEPVQMLPAPAQGALAVECRAGDTALAELLAELDDAD
;
A
#
# COMPACT_ATOMS: atom_id res chain seq x y z
N LEU A 1 -14.54 -11.63 -11.53
CA LEU A 1 -13.73 -12.30 -10.47
C LEU A 1 -12.42 -12.88 -11.05
N GLY A 2 -11.71 -12.17 -11.94
CA GLY A 2 -10.42 -12.65 -12.47
C GLY A 2 -10.48 -13.81 -13.48
N LEU A 3 -11.67 -14.19 -13.98
CA LEU A 3 -11.79 -15.17 -15.06
C LEU A 3 -11.11 -14.62 -16.32
N GLY A 4 -10.09 -15.33 -16.79
CA GLY A 4 -9.31 -14.95 -17.97
C GLY A 4 -8.03 -14.14 -17.70
N LEU A 5 -7.61 -13.97 -16.44
CA LEU A 5 -6.33 -13.34 -16.09
C LEU A 5 -5.30 -14.38 -15.61
N GLU A 6 -4.05 -14.24 -16.02
CA GLU A 6 -2.92 -14.98 -15.45
C GLU A 6 -2.33 -14.20 -14.27
N ILE A 7 -2.43 -14.74 -13.06
CA ILE A 7 -1.88 -14.08 -11.87
C ILE A 7 -0.42 -14.49 -11.68
N ARG A 8 0.49 -13.50 -11.75
CA ARG A 8 1.94 -13.69 -11.57
C ARG A 8 2.38 -13.15 -10.21
N PRO A 9 3.26 -13.84 -9.47
CA PRO A 9 3.86 -13.27 -8.28
C PRO A 9 4.71 -12.04 -8.64
N LEU A 10 4.65 -11.01 -7.78
CA LEU A 10 5.34 -9.75 -7.97
C LEU A 10 6.05 -9.33 -6.68
N ARG A 11 7.33 -8.97 -6.79
CA ARG A 11 8.17 -8.46 -5.69
C ARG A 11 8.93 -7.21 -6.14
N GLY A 12 9.65 -6.58 -5.22
CA GLY A 12 10.40 -5.34 -5.45
C GLY A 12 9.72 -4.13 -4.83
N ASN A 13 10.33 -2.95 -4.97
CA ASN A 13 9.74 -1.68 -4.51
C ASN A 13 8.70 -1.15 -5.51
N LEU A 14 7.89 -0.18 -5.08
CA LEU A 14 6.75 0.30 -5.86
C LEU A 14 7.15 0.76 -7.28
N ASP A 15 8.22 1.55 -7.43
CA ASP A 15 8.69 1.98 -8.75
C ASP A 15 9.09 0.81 -9.65
N THR A 16 9.82 -0.18 -9.12
CA THR A 16 10.19 -1.37 -9.90
C THR A 16 8.98 -2.20 -10.30
N ARG A 17 7.91 -2.19 -9.50
CA ARG A 17 6.65 -2.87 -9.83
C ARG A 17 5.89 -2.14 -10.93
N LEU A 18 5.79 -0.81 -10.84
CA LEU A 18 5.16 0.02 -11.88
C LEU A 18 5.92 -0.10 -13.21
N ASN A 19 7.25 -0.16 -13.15
CA ASN A 19 8.08 -0.30 -14.34
C ASN A 19 7.81 -1.58 -15.12
N ARG A 20 7.38 -2.67 -14.48
CA ARG A 20 7.01 -3.92 -15.18
C ARG A 20 5.78 -3.74 -16.06
N VAL A 21 4.89 -2.80 -15.73
CA VAL A 21 3.77 -2.41 -16.59
C VAL A 21 4.26 -1.54 -17.73
N SER A 22 5.02 -0.48 -17.44
CA SER A 22 5.50 0.42 -18.49
C SER A 22 6.49 -0.23 -19.47
N SER A 23 7.19 -1.30 -19.05
CA SER A 23 8.07 -2.09 -19.92
C SER A 23 7.33 -3.16 -20.73
N GLY A 24 6.04 -3.37 -20.49
CA GLY A 24 5.23 -4.42 -21.14
C GLY A 24 5.48 -5.84 -20.63
N ASP A 25 6.11 -6.02 -19.47
CA ASP A 25 6.32 -7.35 -18.86
C ASP A 25 5.06 -7.84 -18.12
N LEU A 26 4.20 -6.92 -17.69
CA LEU A 26 2.87 -7.19 -17.14
C LEU A 26 1.85 -6.24 -17.75
N ASP A 27 0.62 -6.71 -17.96
CA ASP A 27 -0.48 -5.85 -18.46
C ASP A 27 -0.97 -4.87 -17.39
N ALA A 28 -0.93 -5.28 -16.11
CA ALA A 28 -1.36 -4.47 -14.98
C ALA A 28 -0.72 -4.97 -13.67
N VAL A 29 -0.74 -4.11 -12.65
CA VAL A 29 -0.41 -4.47 -11.27
C VAL A 29 -1.45 -3.93 -10.31
N VAL A 30 -1.73 -4.67 -9.25
CA VAL A 30 -2.58 -4.21 -8.14
C VAL A 30 -1.68 -3.79 -6.99
N VAL A 31 -1.83 -2.54 -6.54
CA VAL A 31 -1.04 -1.96 -5.44
C VAL A 31 -1.93 -1.13 -4.53
N ALA A 32 -1.50 -0.93 -3.28
CA ALA A 32 -2.22 -0.09 -2.34
C ALA A 32 -2.17 1.38 -2.77
N ARG A 33 -3.34 2.01 -2.94
CA ARG A 33 -3.47 3.44 -3.28
C ARG A 33 -2.72 4.36 -2.30
N ALA A 34 -2.77 4.05 -1.01
CA ALA A 34 -2.06 4.81 0.03
C ALA A 34 -0.53 4.85 -0.20
N GLY A 35 0.05 3.77 -0.74
CA GLY A 35 1.48 3.73 -1.08
C GLY A 35 1.82 4.71 -2.21
N LEU A 36 0.99 4.76 -3.26
CA LEU A 36 1.15 5.71 -4.37
C LEU A 36 0.94 7.16 -3.93
N ALA A 37 -0.06 7.41 -3.08
CA ALA A 37 -0.36 8.74 -2.55
C ALA A 37 0.84 9.34 -1.81
N ARG A 38 1.47 8.56 -0.93
CA ARG A 38 2.63 9.00 -0.13
C ARG A 38 3.85 9.39 -0.96
N ILE A 39 4.02 8.77 -2.13
CA ILE A 39 5.15 9.06 -3.03
C ILE A 39 4.78 9.99 -4.18
N GLY A 40 3.57 10.57 -4.17
CA GLY A 40 3.13 11.51 -5.21
C GLY A 40 2.91 10.87 -6.59
N ARG A 41 2.57 9.57 -6.65
CA ARG A 41 2.37 8.81 -7.89
C ARG A 41 0.92 8.43 -8.17
N LEU A 42 -0.01 9.32 -7.80
CA LEU A 42 -1.44 9.09 -8.04
C LEU A 42 -1.82 9.15 -9.53
N ASP A 43 -0.98 9.76 -10.36
CA ASP A 43 -1.09 9.78 -11.83
C ASP A 43 -1.02 8.39 -12.46
N ALA A 44 -0.36 7.43 -11.80
CA ALA A 44 -0.29 6.04 -12.26
C ALA A 44 -1.56 5.22 -11.95
N VAL A 45 -2.52 5.75 -11.19
CA VAL A 45 -3.75 5.04 -10.84
C VAL A 45 -4.72 5.07 -12.00
N THR A 46 -5.00 3.90 -12.59
CA THR A 46 -6.00 3.73 -13.64
C THR A 46 -7.41 3.48 -13.09
N GLU A 47 -7.50 2.79 -11.95
CA GLU A 47 -8.76 2.45 -11.28
C GLU A 47 -8.50 2.31 -9.76
N THR A 48 -9.46 2.75 -8.94
CA THR A 48 -9.48 2.43 -7.51
C THR A 48 -10.55 1.37 -7.26
N LEU A 49 -10.16 0.26 -6.64
CA LEU A 49 -11.06 -0.85 -6.34
C LEU A 49 -11.79 -0.60 -5.02
N GLU A 50 -13.11 -0.69 -5.04
CA GLU A 50 -13.94 -0.55 -3.84
C GLU A 50 -13.81 -1.80 -2.94
N PRO A 51 -14.02 -1.67 -1.61
CA PRO A 51 -13.92 -2.79 -0.67
C PRO A 51 -14.81 -3.99 -1.01
N VAL A 52 -15.94 -3.75 -1.68
CA VAL A 52 -16.85 -4.82 -2.17
C VAL A 52 -16.23 -5.64 -3.31
N GLN A 53 -15.33 -5.05 -4.11
CA GLN A 53 -14.61 -5.72 -5.19
C GLN A 53 -13.33 -6.39 -4.68
N MET A 54 -12.61 -5.74 -3.75
CA MET A 54 -11.37 -6.23 -3.17
C MET A 54 -11.26 -5.76 -1.72
N LEU A 55 -11.38 -6.70 -0.79
CA LEU A 55 -11.17 -6.42 0.63
C LEU A 55 -9.70 -6.02 0.86
N PRO A 56 -9.41 -4.90 1.56
CA PRO A 56 -8.04 -4.48 1.83
C PRO A 56 -7.33 -5.44 2.78
N ALA A 57 -6.00 -5.43 2.74
CA ALA A 57 -5.22 -6.10 3.78
C ALA A 57 -5.44 -5.41 5.15
N PRO A 58 -5.35 -6.15 6.28
CA PRO A 58 -5.43 -5.55 7.60
C PRO A 58 -4.44 -4.38 7.76
N ALA A 59 -4.92 -3.27 8.33
CA ALA A 59 -4.17 -2.02 8.51
C ALA A 59 -3.59 -1.40 7.21
N GLN A 60 -4.08 -1.79 6.02
CA GLN A 60 -3.62 -1.20 4.75
C GLN A 60 -3.85 0.30 4.73
N GLY A 61 -2.77 1.06 4.64
CA GLY A 61 -2.83 2.51 4.59
C GLY A 61 -2.67 3.18 5.95
N ALA A 62 -2.67 2.45 7.07
CA ALA A 62 -2.22 3.00 8.35
C ALA A 62 -0.67 3.09 8.38
N LEU A 63 -0.16 3.99 9.22
CA LEU A 63 1.25 4.00 9.62
C LEU A 63 1.31 3.75 11.12
N ALA A 64 2.32 3.00 11.55
CA ALA A 64 2.60 2.78 12.97
C ALA A 64 4.05 3.18 13.24
N VAL A 65 4.28 3.75 14.41
CA VAL A 65 5.62 4.02 14.92
C VAL A 65 5.91 3.02 16.03
N GLU A 66 6.96 2.23 15.88
CA GLU A 66 7.39 1.27 16.89
C GLU A 66 8.48 1.88 17.78
N CYS A 67 8.38 1.66 19.08
CA CYS A 67 9.40 2.03 20.05
C CYS A 67 9.68 0.89 21.03
N ARG A 68 10.74 1.02 21.83
CA ARG A 68 11.07 0.03 22.87
C ARG A 68 10.01 0.09 23.97
N ALA A 69 9.51 -1.06 24.41
CA ALA A 69 8.48 -1.15 25.44
C ALA A 69 8.85 -0.50 26.79
N GLY A 70 10.14 -0.39 27.13
CA GLY A 70 10.60 0.25 28.37
C GLY A 70 10.80 1.77 28.27
N ASP A 71 10.60 2.37 27.09
CA ASP A 71 10.85 3.78 26.84
C ASP A 71 9.55 4.60 26.98
N THR A 72 9.08 4.72 28.22
CA THR A 72 7.75 5.30 28.51
C THR A 72 7.64 6.76 28.09
N ALA A 73 8.72 7.53 28.23
CA ALA A 73 8.74 8.93 27.80
C ALA A 73 8.58 9.06 26.28
N LEU A 74 9.21 8.17 25.50
CA LEU A 74 9.02 8.14 24.05
C LEU A 74 7.61 7.65 23.69
N ALA A 75 7.08 6.65 24.40
CA ALA A 75 5.72 6.16 24.17
C ALA A 75 4.66 7.25 24.42
N GLU A 76 4.80 8.02 25.50
CA GLU A 76 3.92 9.16 25.81
C GLU A 76 3.98 10.23 24.71
N LEU A 77 5.17 10.56 24.20
CA LEU A 77 5.33 11.51 23.10
C LEU A 77 4.71 10.99 21.79
N LEU A 78 4.91 9.71 21.47
CA LEU A 78 4.37 9.10 20.25
C LEU A 78 2.85 8.97 20.29
N ALA A 79 2.25 8.79 21.47
CA ALA A 79 0.80 8.72 21.64
C ALA A 79 0.07 10.00 21.20
N GLU A 80 0.77 11.15 21.12
CA GLU A 80 0.21 12.38 20.54
C GLU A 80 -0.07 12.26 19.02
N LEU A 81 0.52 11.26 18.34
CA LEU A 81 0.33 11.00 16.91
C LEU A 81 -0.80 9.98 16.63
N ASP A 82 -1.35 9.34 17.67
CA ASP A 82 -2.39 8.33 17.50
C ASP A 82 -3.69 8.97 17.00
N ASP A 83 -4.33 8.29 16.04
CA ASP A 83 -5.67 8.58 15.56
C ASP A 83 -6.61 7.46 16.04
N ALA A 84 -7.67 7.83 16.75
CA ALA A 84 -8.57 6.88 17.44
C ALA A 84 -9.69 6.34 16.54
N ASP A 85 -9.88 6.93 15.36
CA ASP A 85 -10.90 6.57 14.37
C ASP A 85 -10.37 5.55 13.32
#